data_AF-A0A843JHH2-F1
#
_entry.id   AF-A0A843JHH2-F1
#
_cell.length_a   1.000
_cell.length_b   1.000
_cell.length_c   1.000
_cell.angle_alpha   90.00
_cell.angle_beta   90.00
_cell.angle_gamma   90.00
#
_symmetry.space_group_name_H-M   'P 1'
#
loop_
_entity.id
_entity.type
_entity.pdbx_description
1 polymer ?
#
loop_
_entity_poly.entity_id
_entity_poly.type
_entity_poly.pdbx_seq_one_letter_code
_entity_poly.pdbx_strand_id
1 'polypeptide(L)'
;MVNVDDAIIARLESFGEKFEILVDPDLAADFRNPDNEKEIEIEDILAVEEIFKDSKKGDKASEEAMEKVFGTTDVLEVASQILLKGHVQLTAEQRRQMQEDKRQQVIAKIAREGINPQNGLPHPA
;
A
#
# COMPACT_ATOMS: atom_id res chain seq x y z
N MET A 1 -2.18 -13.60 11.11
CA MET A 1 -2.81 -14.39 10.03
C MET A 1 -4.09 -13.69 9.60
N VAL A 2 -4.07 -13.13 8.39
CA VAL A 2 -5.12 -12.29 7.83
C VAL A 2 -6.23 -13.17 7.26
N ASN A 3 -7.50 -12.80 7.45
CA ASN A 3 -8.61 -13.51 6.82
C ASN A 3 -8.71 -13.15 5.33
N VAL A 4 -8.84 -14.15 4.48
CA VAL A 4 -8.96 -13.98 3.02
C VAL A 4 -10.20 -13.14 2.65
N ASP A 5 -11.27 -13.21 3.45
CA ASP A 5 -12.52 -12.49 3.20
C ASP A 5 -12.39 -10.96 3.38
N ASP A 6 -11.49 -10.51 4.26
CA ASP A 6 -11.22 -9.10 4.53
C ASP A 6 -10.04 -8.55 3.71
N ALA A 7 -9.34 -9.44 2.98
CA ALA A 7 -8.18 -9.09 2.20
C ALA A 7 -8.56 -8.28 0.94
N ILE A 8 -7.74 -7.28 0.63
CA ILE A 8 -7.88 -6.46 -0.57
C ILE A 8 -6.81 -6.81 -1.60
N ILE A 9 -7.08 -6.47 -2.86
CA ILE A 9 -6.17 -6.74 -3.97
C ILE A 9 -5.19 -5.58 -4.13
N ALA A 10 -3.90 -5.87 -4.03
CA ALA A 10 -2.85 -4.99 -4.54
C ALA A 10 -2.39 -5.50 -5.91
N ARG A 11 -2.32 -4.60 -6.89
CA ARG A 11 -2.04 -4.90 -8.30
C ARG A 11 -0.81 -4.15 -8.78
N LEU A 12 0.03 -4.81 -9.56
CA LEU A 12 1.03 -4.19 -10.41
C LEU A 12 0.88 -4.68 -11.85
N GLU A 13 0.84 -3.74 -12.81
CA GLU A 13 0.88 -4.06 -14.24
C GLU A 13 2.25 -3.64 -14.79
N SER A 14 2.99 -4.59 -15.35
CA SER A 14 4.33 -4.35 -15.87
C SER A 14 4.63 -5.30 -17.03
N PHE A 15 5.32 -4.79 -18.07
CA PHE A 15 5.64 -5.56 -19.29
C PHE A 15 4.44 -6.25 -19.97
N GLY A 16 3.23 -5.71 -19.81
CA GLY A 16 2.00 -6.29 -20.37
C GLY A 16 1.41 -7.45 -19.55
N GLU A 17 2.05 -7.83 -18.44
CA GLU A 17 1.56 -8.81 -17.48
C GLU A 17 0.95 -8.12 -16.26
N LYS A 18 0.03 -8.82 -15.60
CA LYS A 18 -0.66 -8.37 -14.39
C LYS A 18 -0.27 -9.27 -13.23
N PHE A 19 0.07 -8.66 -12.11
CA PHE A 19 0.40 -9.36 -10.87
C PHE A 19 -0.49 -8.82 -9.76
N GLU A 20 -1.07 -9.73 -8.99
CA GLU A 20 -2.02 -9.47 -7.93
C GLU A 20 -1.61 -10.23 -6.67
N ILE A 21 -1.77 -9.58 -5.52
CA ILE A 21 -1.59 -10.16 -4.21
C ILE A 21 -2.77 -9.79 -3.32
N LEU A 22 -3.09 -10.69 -2.39
CA LEU A 22 -4.12 -10.48 -1.38
C LEU A 22 -3.46 -10.03 -0.09
N VAL A 23 -3.81 -8.83 0.35
CA VAL A 23 -3.17 -8.17 1.49
C VAL A 23 -4.19 -7.63 2.47
N ASP A 24 -3.80 -7.56 3.74
CA ASP A 24 -4.54 -6.80 4.74
C ASP A 24 -4.49 -5.29 4.41
N PRO A 25 -5.63 -4.60 4.36
CA PRO A 25 -5.68 -3.19 3.97
C PRO A 25 -4.95 -2.27 4.94
N ASP A 26 -5.02 -2.54 6.24
CA ASP A 26 -4.47 -1.67 7.28
C ASP A 26 -2.96 -1.86 7.36
N LEU A 27 -2.49 -3.11 7.36
CA LEU A 27 -1.06 -3.42 7.35
C LEU A 27 -0.39 -2.98 6.04
N ALA A 28 -1.07 -3.11 4.89
CA ALA A 28 -0.56 -2.60 3.62
C ALA A 28 -0.47 -1.08 3.58
N ALA A 29 -1.40 -0.37 4.24
CA ALA A 29 -1.35 1.08 4.36
C ALA A 29 -0.19 1.51 5.26
N ASP A 30 0.02 0.84 6.38
CA ASP A 30 1.11 1.08 7.32
C ASP A 30 2.48 0.83 6.68
N PHE A 31 2.63 -0.27 5.94
CA PHE A 31 3.88 -0.62 5.23
C PHE A 31 4.27 0.41 4.16
N ARG A 32 3.29 1.06 3.52
CA ARG A 32 3.54 2.13 2.55
C ARG A 32 3.82 3.48 3.17
N ASN A 33 3.58 3.64 4.46
CA ASN A 33 3.73 4.93 5.13
C ASN A 33 5.18 5.08 5.62
N PRO A 34 6.00 5.95 5.01
CA PRO A 34 7.42 6.05 5.31
C PRO A 34 7.73 6.57 6.73
N ASP A 35 6.73 7.13 7.42
CA ASP A 35 6.84 7.67 8.77
C ASP A 35 6.56 6.62 9.86
N ASN A 36 6.21 5.38 9.50
CA ASN A 36 5.97 4.30 10.47
C ASN A 36 7.28 3.56 10.78
N GLU A 37 7.76 3.64 12.03
CA GLU A 37 8.96 2.94 12.51
C GLU A 37 8.75 1.43 12.76
N LYS A 38 7.55 0.92 12.47
CA LYS A 38 7.26 -0.51 12.63
C LYS A 38 7.84 -1.28 11.46
N GLU A 39 8.83 -2.13 11.72
CA GLU A 39 9.17 -3.25 10.84
C GLU A 39 7.95 -4.20 10.81
N ILE A 40 7.16 -4.09 9.75
CA ILE A 40 6.07 -5.02 9.47
C ILE A 40 6.63 -6.05 8.49
N GLU A 41 6.64 -7.31 8.91
CA GLU A 41 7.04 -8.43 8.06
C GLU A 41 5.99 -8.62 6.95
N ILE A 42 6.43 -8.83 5.72
CA ILE A 42 5.53 -9.02 4.57
C ILE A 42 4.64 -10.24 4.72
N GLU A 43 5.13 -11.26 5.41
CA GLU A 43 4.42 -12.49 5.76
C GLU A 43 3.13 -12.18 6.54
N ASP A 44 3.16 -11.19 7.42
CA ASP A 44 1.98 -10.77 8.19
C ASP A 44 0.98 -9.93 7.37
N ILE A 45 1.44 -9.29 6.30
CA ILE A 45 0.61 -8.46 5.42
C ILE A 45 -0.17 -9.34 4.42
N LEU A 46 0.47 -10.42 3.94
CA LEU A 46 -0.11 -11.32 2.96
C LEU A 46 -1.19 -12.20 3.59
N ALA A 47 -2.36 -12.25 2.96
CA ALA A 47 -3.38 -13.24 3.32
C ALA A 47 -3.00 -14.64 2.82
N VAL A 48 -2.29 -14.69 1.70
CA VAL A 48 -1.78 -15.91 1.07
C VAL A 48 -0.41 -15.62 0.48
N GLU A 49 0.56 -16.48 0.75
CA GLU A 49 1.92 -16.43 0.18
C GLU A 49 1.94 -16.91 -1.29
N GLU A 50 1.13 -16.28 -2.14
CA GLU A 50 1.06 -16.60 -3.56
C GLU A 50 0.89 -15.32 -4.41
N ILE A 51 1.55 -15.29 -5.57
CA ILE A 51 1.38 -14.23 -6.57
C ILE A 51 0.42 -14.71 -7.65
N PHE A 52 -0.65 -13.95 -7.86
CA PHE A 52 -1.69 -14.26 -8.83
C PHE A 52 -1.55 -13.39 -10.08
N LYS A 53 -1.99 -13.92 -11.22
CA LYS A 53 -2.34 -13.14 -12.40
C LYS A 53 -3.77 -12.58 -12.30
N ASP A 54 -4.67 -13.39 -11.71
CA ASP A 54 -6.05 -13.04 -11.40
C ASP A 54 -6.46 -13.75 -10.11
N SER A 55 -6.44 -13.02 -9.00
CA SER A 55 -6.73 -13.53 -7.66
C SER A 55 -8.15 -14.08 -7.52
N LYS A 56 -9.11 -13.52 -8.27
CA LYS A 56 -10.52 -13.95 -8.24
C LYS A 56 -10.75 -15.29 -8.94
N LYS A 57 -9.88 -15.65 -9.89
CA LYS A 57 -9.92 -16.93 -10.60
C LYS A 57 -8.97 -17.97 -10.00
N GLY A 58 -8.07 -17.55 -9.11
CA GLY A 58 -7.00 -18.40 -8.59
C GLY A 58 -5.90 -18.69 -9.61
N ASP A 59 -5.79 -17.86 -10.67
CA ASP A 59 -4.76 -18.03 -11.69
C ASP A 59 -3.42 -17.53 -11.14
N LYS A 60 -2.45 -18.42 -10.96
CA LYS A 60 -1.11 -18.08 -10.46
C LYS A 60 -0.24 -17.46 -11.54
N ALA A 61 0.63 -16.53 -11.15
CA ALA A 61 1.66 -16.01 -12.04
C ALA A 61 2.70 -17.10 -12.34
N SER A 62 3.23 -17.14 -13.57
CA SER A 62 4.32 -18.06 -13.90
C SER A 62 5.64 -17.53 -13.36
N GLU A 63 6.52 -18.44 -12.91
CA GLU A 63 7.87 -18.11 -12.45
C GLU A 63 8.67 -17.35 -13.51
N GLU A 64 8.53 -17.74 -14.79
CA GLU A 64 9.20 -17.05 -15.91
C GLU A 64 8.76 -15.58 -16.05
N ALA A 65 7.48 -15.29 -15.81
CA ALA A 65 6.97 -13.92 -15.84
C ALA A 65 7.45 -13.12 -14.62
N MET A 66 7.52 -13.76 -13.44
CA MET A 66 8.05 -13.13 -12.22
C MET A 66 9.53 -12.79 -12.38
N GLU A 67 10.34 -13.73 -12.84
CA GLU A 67 11.77 -13.53 -13.09
C GLU A 67 12.02 -12.41 -14.11
N LYS A 68 11.23 -12.37 -15.19
CA LYS A 68 11.37 -11.34 -16.23
C LYS A 68 11.03 -9.93 -15.74
N VAL A 69 10.07 -9.79 -14.83
CA VAL A 69 9.55 -8.48 -14.38
C VAL A 69 10.23 -8.00 -13.11
N PHE A 70 10.46 -8.90 -12.16
CA PHE A 70 10.97 -8.60 -10.83
C PHE A 70 12.44 -9.01 -10.64
N GLY A 71 12.98 -9.88 -11.51
CA GLY A 71 14.34 -10.41 -11.39
C GLY A 71 14.51 -11.45 -10.28
N THR A 72 13.40 -11.97 -9.76
CA THR A 72 13.34 -12.95 -8.69
C THR A 72 12.04 -13.76 -8.81
N THR A 73 12.08 -14.99 -8.29
CA THR A 73 10.92 -15.88 -8.15
C THR A 73 10.46 -15.99 -6.70
N ASP A 74 11.14 -15.32 -5.77
CA ASP A 74 10.76 -15.28 -4.36
C ASP A 74 9.45 -14.48 -4.20
N VAL A 75 8.42 -15.15 -3.69
CA VAL A 75 7.09 -14.59 -3.48
C VAL A 75 7.13 -13.38 -2.54
N LEU A 76 7.93 -13.41 -1.48
CA LEU A 76 8.00 -12.35 -0.48
C LEU A 76 8.65 -11.10 -1.08
N GLU A 77 9.75 -11.27 -1.83
CA GLU A 77 10.39 -10.17 -2.53
C GLU A 77 9.48 -9.57 -3.60
N VAL A 78 8.80 -10.41 -4.40
CA VAL A 78 7.84 -9.94 -5.42
C VAL A 78 6.68 -9.19 -4.77
N ALA A 79 6.10 -9.71 -3.69
CA ALA A 79 5.04 -9.06 -2.93
C ALA A 79 5.47 -7.68 -2.40
N SER A 80 6.70 -7.56 -1.90
CA SER A 80 7.29 -6.28 -1.45
C SER A 80 7.26 -5.24 -2.57
N GLN A 81 7.68 -5.64 -3.77
CA GLN A 81 7.76 -4.76 -4.91
C GLN A 81 6.38 -4.36 -5.41
N ILE A 82 5.41 -5.28 -5.38
CA ILE A 82 4.01 -5.01 -5.74
C ILE A 82 3.37 -4.04 -4.74
N LEU A 83 3.62 -4.18 -3.43
CA LEU A 83 3.11 -3.26 -2.41
C LEU A 83 3.66 -1.84 -2.56
N LEU A 84 4.97 -1.72 -2.83
CA LEU A 84 5.64 -0.42 -2.93
C LEU A 84 5.35 0.30 -4.24
N LYS A 85 5.40 -0.41 -5.37
CA LYS A 85 5.28 0.18 -6.72
C LYS A 85 3.86 0.09 -7.29
N GLY A 86 3.05 -0.82 -6.79
CA GLY A 86 1.72 -1.12 -7.30
C GLY A 86 0.62 -0.21 -6.77
N HIS A 87 -0.60 -0.53 -7.18
CA HIS A 87 -1.82 0.12 -6.75
C HIS A 87 -2.63 -0.81 -5.85
N VAL A 88 -2.87 -0.35 -4.62
CA VAL A 88 -3.74 -1.01 -3.65
C VAL A 88 -5.18 -0.56 -3.89
N GLN A 89 -6.10 -1.51 -4.11
CA GLN A 89 -7.51 -1.20 -4.29
C GLN A 89 -8.18 -0.92 -2.94
N LEU A 90 -8.09 0.33 -2.49
CA LEU A 90 -8.79 0.81 -1.30
C LEU A 90 -10.28 0.99 -1.57
N THR A 91 -11.10 0.69 -0.56
CA THR A 91 -12.53 1.06 -0.58
C THR A 91 -12.69 2.59 -0.59
N ALA A 92 -13.87 3.06 -1.01
CA ALA A 92 -14.18 4.49 -1.02
C ALA A 92 -14.13 5.11 0.39
N GLU A 93 -14.57 4.35 1.40
CA GLU A 93 -14.57 4.77 2.80
C GLU A 93 -13.15 4.90 3.36
N GLN A 94 -12.31 3.88 3.18
CA GLN A 94 -10.90 3.92 3.59
C GLN A 94 -10.15 5.08 2.91
N ARG A 95 -10.38 5.31 1.61
CA ARG A 95 -9.75 6.42 0.88
C ARG A 95 -10.15 7.78 1.47
N ARG A 96 -11.42 7.94 1.84
CA ARG A 96 -11.93 9.18 2.46
C ARG A 96 -11.30 9.38 3.84
N GLN A 97 -11.21 8.34 4.66
CA GLN A 97 -10.59 8.41 5.99
C GLN A 97 -9.12 8.83 5.89
N MET A 98 -8.34 8.17 5.03
CA MET A 98 -6.92 8.54 4.82
C MET A 98 -6.74 9.97 4.30
N GLN A 99 -7.65 10.46 3.45
CA GLN A 99 -7.61 11.85 2.98
C GLN A 99 -7.87 12.84 4.12
N GLU A 100 -8.85 12.57 4.97
CA GLU A 100 -9.18 13.44 6.10
C GLU A 100 -8.04 13.45 7.13
N ASP A 101 -7.46 12.30 7.44
CA ASP A 101 -6.33 12.20 8.37
C ASP A 101 -5.10 12.97 7.85
N LYS A 102 -4.75 12.79 6.56
CA LYS A 102 -3.68 13.58 5.93
C LYS A 102 -4.00 15.06 5.89
N ARG A 103 -5.26 15.43 5.62
CA ARG A 103 -5.71 16.84 5.61
C ARG A 103 -5.49 17.47 6.98
N GLN A 104 -5.89 16.78 8.06
CA GLN A 104 -5.69 17.25 9.42
C GLN A 104 -4.21 17.37 9.78
N GLN A 105 -3.37 16.40 9.40
CA GLN A 105 -1.92 16.47 9.63
C GLN A 105 -1.28 17.68 8.93
N VAL A 106 -1.64 17.93 7.67
CA VAL A 106 -1.14 19.08 6.90
C VAL A 106 -1.60 20.39 7.53
N ILE A 107 -2.89 20.51 7.90
CA ILE A 107 -3.43 21.70 8.57
C ILE A 107 -2.70 21.93 9.89
N ALA A 108 -2.54 20.91 10.73
CA ALA A 108 -1.86 21.02 12.01
C ALA A 108 -0.39 21.45 11.84
N LYS A 109 0.31 20.93 10.82
CA LYS A 109 1.69 21.32 10.52
C LYS A 109 1.78 22.77 10.07
N ILE A 110 0.92 23.19 9.15
CA ILE A 110 0.87 24.59 8.67
C ILE A 110 0.48 25.54 9.80
N ALA A 111 -0.49 25.21 10.65
CA ALA A 111 -0.88 26.06 11.77
C ALA A 111 0.22 26.19 12.82
N ARG A 112 1.02 25.14 13.02
CA ARG A 112 2.14 25.13 13.97
C ARG A 112 3.37 25.89 13.46
N GLU A 113 3.71 25.71 12.18
CA GLU A 113 4.94 26.26 11.59
C GLU A 113 4.71 27.59 10.84
N GLY A 114 3.50 27.81 10.36
CA GLY A 114 3.12 28.94 9.53
C GLY A 114 2.75 30.18 10.34
N ILE A 115 3.34 31.31 9.95
CA ILE A 115 3.06 32.63 10.51
C ILE A 115 2.54 33.55 9.41
N ASN A 116 1.61 34.45 9.77
CA ASN A 116 1.16 35.48 8.85
C ASN A 116 2.24 36.58 8.75
N PRO A 117 2.81 36.85 7.56
CA PRO A 117 3.90 37.81 7.43
C PRO A 117 3.49 39.26 7.66
N GLN A 118 2.19 39.59 7.60
CA GLN A 118 1.70 40.96 7.79
C GLN A 118 1.63 41.36 9.28
N ASN A 119 1.36 40.42 10.18
CA ASN A 119 1.16 40.69 11.61
C ASN A 119 2.00 39.81 12.55
N GLY A 120 2.75 38.83 12.02
CA GLY A 120 3.60 37.92 12.78
C GLY A 120 2.84 36.91 13.64
N LEU A 121 1.52 36.81 13.52
CA LEU A 121 0.70 35.92 14.32
C LEU A 121 0.52 34.55 13.64
N PRO A 122 0.37 33.46 14.41
CA PRO A 122 0.09 32.13 13.87
C PRO A 122 -1.30 32.05 13.24
N HIS A 123 -1.46 31.14 12.27
CA HIS A 123 -2.76 30.84 11.68
C HIS A 123 -3.54 29.82 12.55
N PRO A 124 -4.84 30.03 12.81
CA PRO A 124 -5.66 29.01 13.46
C PRO A 124 -5.80 27.76 12.58
N ALA A 125 -5.89 26.60 13.22
CA ALA A 125 -6.12 25.30 12.58
C ALA A 125 -7.58 25.11 12.13
#